data_AF-A0A7S0GU18-F1
#
_entry.id   AF-A0A7S0GU18-F1
#
_cell.length_a   1.000
_cell.length_b   1.000
_cell.length_c   1.000
_cell.angle_alpha   90.00
_cell.angle_beta   90.00
_cell.angle_gamma   90.00
#
_symmetry.space_group_name_H-M   'P 1'
#
loop_
_entity.id
_entity.type
_entity.pdbx_description
1 polymer ?
#
loop_
_entity_poly.entity_id
_entity_poly.type
_entity_poly.pdbx_seq_one_letter_code
_entity_poly.pdbx_strand_id
1 'polypeptide(L)'
;ALAMAVPPPPPESWGLDPLFFANVKVTAGEVVGEHPALVPAEGTNRGVHFFHGRPTKRYELMGHVVTLTVRDSKTIFTLDDGTGCLECVVWLNSAGDDGGATLTAGGGAVSNGDFSIDLRGLRLGALVRCQGRVAEYREKLQLKVDAVQRCDDANAEPLFWLDHARCVANIHAERAGDAGERGVSRDKPREGD
;
A
#
# COMPACT_ATOMS: atom_id res chain seq x y z
N ALA A 1 7.78 -8.90 -18.25
CA ALA A 1 6.50 -8.96 -17.51
C ALA A 1 6.10 -10.41 -17.39
N LEU A 2 6.10 -10.98 -16.17
CA LEU A 2 5.51 -12.30 -15.97
C LEU A 2 4.01 -12.15 -16.25
N ALA A 3 3.49 -12.84 -17.27
CA ALA A 3 2.06 -12.87 -17.52
C ALA A 3 1.36 -13.34 -16.25
N MET A 4 0.34 -12.62 -15.80
CA MET A 4 -0.49 -13.10 -14.68
C MET A 4 -1.10 -14.45 -15.11
N ALA A 5 -0.77 -15.52 -14.39
CA ALA A 5 -1.23 -16.87 -14.71
C ALA A 5 -2.76 -17.03 -14.63
N VAL A 6 -3.46 -16.05 -14.03
CA VAL A 6 -4.91 -15.97 -13.89
C VAL A 6 -5.32 -14.54 -14.30
N PRO A 7 -6.39 -14.37 -15.10
CA PRO A 7 -6.88 -13.05 -15.46
C PRO A 7 -7.25 -12.25 -14.20
N PRO A 8 -7.02 -10.93 -14.17
CA PRO A 8 -7.37 -10.10 -13.02
C PRO A 8 -8.88 -10.13 -12.76
N PRO A 9 -9.32 -10.01 -11.48
CA PRO A 9 -10.73 -9.99 -11.15
C PRO A 9 -11.42 -8.76 -11.78
N PRO A 10 -12.71 -8.89 -12.18
CA PRO A 10 -13.43 -7.81 -12.84
C PRO A 10 -13.74 -6.65 -11.86
N PRO A 11 -13.75 -5.38 -12.31
CA PRO A 11 -13.91 -4.21 -11.44
C PRO A 11 -15.14 -4.22 -10.53
N GLU A 12 -16.24 -4.82 -10.98
CA GLU A 12 -17.49 -4.92 -10.24
C GLU A 12 -17.35 -5.78 -8.96
N SER A 13 -16.35 -6.67 -8.93
CA SER A 13 -16.08 -7.56 -7.80
C SER A 13 -15.06 -7.01 -6.80
N TRP A 14 -14.31 -5.95 -7.15
CA TRP A 14 -13.20 -5.48 -6.31
C TRP A 14 -13.64 -5.10 -4.91
N GLY A 15 -14.83 -4.49 -4.76
CA GLY A 15 -15.36 -4.11 -3.45
C GLY A 15 -15.68 -5.27 -2.50
N LEU A 16 -15.78 -6.49 -3.03
CA LEU A 16 -16.04 -7.70 -2.23
C LEU A 16 -14.75 -8.29 -1.65
N ASP A 17 -13.59 -7.91 -2.20
CA ASP A 17 -12.29 -8.36 -1.72
C ASP A 17 -11.95 -7.64 -0.39
N PRO A 18 -11.62 -8.36 0.70
CA PRO A 18 -11.38 -7.73 2.00
C PRO A 18 -10.15 -6.82 2.05
N LEU A 19 -9.22 -6.89 1.08
CA LEU A 19 -8.07 -5.99 0.99
C LEU A 19 -8.39 -4.70 0.26
N PHE A 20 -9.49 -4.62 -0.49
CA PHE A 20 -9.77 -3.47 -1.36
C PHE A 20 -9.98 -2.15 -0.60
N PHE A 21 -10.52 -2.21 0.62
CA PHE A 21 -10.71 -1.03 1.48
C PHE A 21 -9.72 -0.95 2.65
N ALA A 22 -8.88 -1.97 2.84
CA ALA A 22 -7.87 -1.98 3.89
C ALA A 22 -6.63 -1.16 3.49
N ASN A 23 -5.89 -0.65 4.48
CA ASN A 23 -4.52 -0.20 4.26
C ASN A 23 -3.61 -1.44 4.25
N VAL A 24 -3.32 -1.94 3.05
CA VAL A 24 -2.54 -3.17 2.90
C VAL A 24 -1.08 -2.88 3.24
N LYS A 25 -0.52 -3.63 4.19
CA LYS A 25 0.90 -3.54 4.53
C LYS A 25 1.71 -4.04 3.34
N VAL A 26 2.62 -3.19 2.87
CA VAL A 26 3.51 -3.47 1.74
C VAL A 26 4.92 -3.05 2.11
N THR A 27 5.89 -3.62 1.42
CA THR A 27 7.29 -3.21 1.48
C THR A 27 7.63 -2.23 0.36
N ALA A 28 8.68 -1.43 0.53
CA ALA A 28 9.15 -0.52 -0.51
C ALA A 28 9.58 -1.29 -1.77
N GLY A 29 10.24 -2.43 -1.61
CA GLY A 29 10.64 -3.30 -2.73
C GLY A 29 9.44 -3.85 -3.52
N GLU A 30 8.31 -4.12 -2.88
CA GLU A 30 7.09 -4.55 -3.59
C GLU A 30 6.44 -3.42 -4.40
N VAL A 31 6.71 -2.17 -4.06
CA VAL A 31 6.22 -0.99 -4.81
C VAL A 31 7.18 -0.61 -5.93
N VAL A 32 8.49 -0.50 -5.64
CA VAL A 32 9.49 0.11 -6.56
C VAL A 32 10.71 -0.77 -6.88
N GLY A 33 10.76 -2.01 -6.39
CA GLY A 33 11.88 -2.92 -6.65
C GLY A 33 11.93 -3.43 -8.09
N GLU A 34 12.92 -4.29 -8.39
CA GLU A 34 13.11 -4.90 -9.72
C GLU A 34 11.93 -5.80 -10.14
N HIS A 35 11.27 -6.41 -9.15
CA HIS A 35 10.11 -7.29 -9.33
C HIS A 35 8.95 -6.82 -8.44
N PRO A 36 8.29 -5.71 -8.78
CA PRO A 36 7.24 -5.14 -7.95
C PRO A 36 6.03 -6.08 -7.88
N ALA A 37 5.46 -6.23 -6.68
CA ALA A 37 4.25 -7.02 -6.45
C ALA A 37 2.98 -6.20 -6.68
N LEU A 38 3.08 -4.86 -6.73
CA LEU A 38 1.98 -3.95 -7.04
C LEU A 38 1.91 -3.70 -8.54
N VAL A 39 0.94 -4.32 -9.22
CA VAL A 39 0.71 -4.12 -10.65
C VAL A 39 -0.46 -3.15 -10.85
N PRO A 40 -0.31 -2.03 -11.58
CA PRO A 40 -1.42 -1.10 -11.79
C PRO A 40 -2.58 -1.74 -12.55
N ALA A 41 -3.81 -1.50 -12.10
CA ALA A 41 -5.00 -1.92 -12.83
C ALA A 41 -5.29 -0.95 -13.99
N GLU A 42 -5.46 -1.49 -15.20
CA GLU A 42 -5.75 -0.70 -16.39
C GLU A 42 -7.06 0.11 -16.25
N GLY A 43 -7.11 1.29 -16.87
CA GLY A 43 -8.29 2.16 -16.85
C GLY A 43 -8.57 2.86 -15.52
N THR A 44 -7.77 2.65 -14.47
CA THR A 44 -8.01 3.24 -13.13
C THR A 44 -7.19 4.51 -12.86
N ASN A 45 -6.44 5.00 -13.84
CA ASN A 45 -5.44 6.06 -13.65
C ASN A 45 -4.50 5.77 -12.46
N ARG A 46 -4.10 4.48 -12.31
CA ARG A 46 -3.30 3.97 -11.18
C ARG A 46 -3.93 4.14 -9.80
N GLY A 47 -5.25 4.37 -9.73
CA GLY A 47 -5.98 4.44 -8.47
C GLY A 47 -6.17 3.08 -7.80
N VAL A 48 -6.03 1.98 -8.55
CA VAL A 48 -6.11 0.60 -8.06
C VAL A 48 -4.91 -0.18 -8.59
N HIS A 49 -4.39 -1.08 -7.77
CA HIS A 49 -3.35 -2.04 -8.15
C HIS A 49 -3.79 -3.45 -7.78
N PHE A 50 -3.13 -4.43 -8.38
CA PHE A 50 -3.21 -5.83 -8.01
C PHE A 50 -1.98 -6.18 -7.18
N PHE A 51 -2.15 -6.26 -5.86
CA PHE A 51 -1.13 -6.75 -4.95
C PHE A 51 -1.21 -8.27 -4.87
N HIS A 52 -0.19 -8.96 -5.37
CA HIS A 52 -0.25 -10.41 -5.59
C HIS A 52 -1.56 -10.83 -6.26
N GLY A 53 -2.01 -10.06 -7.27
CA GLY A 53 -3.22 -10.32 -8.05
C GLY A 53 -4.55 -10.05 -7.35
N ARG A 54 -4.57 -9.48 -6.15
CA ARG A 54 -5.80 -9.03 -5.47
C ARG A 54 -5.96 -7.52 -5.57
N PRO A 55 -7.18 -7.00 -5.78
CA PRO A 55 -7.40 -5.58 -5.99
C PRO A 55 -7.22 -4.79 -4.69
N THR A 56 -6.35 -3.79 -4.71
CA THR A 56 -5.99 -2.94 -3.58
C THR A 56 -5.90 -1.48 -4.01
N LYS A 57 -6.14 -0.54 -3.09
CA LYS A 57 -6.06 0.90 -3.40
C LYS A 57 -5.46 1.78 -2.31
N ARG A 58 -5.20 1.20 -1.13
CA ARG A 58 -4.59 1.89 0.01
C ARG A 58 -3.50 1.00 0.59
N TYR A 59 -2.45 1.65 1.05
CA TYR A 59 -1.23 0.99 1.46
C TYR A 59 -0.75 1.55 2.77
N GLU A 60 -0.06 0.69 3.51
CA GLU A 60 0.67 1.04 4.71
C GLU A 60 2.12 0.61 4.55
N LEU A 61 3.04 1.52 4.88
CA LEU A 61 4.48 1.28 4.84
C LEU A 61 5.06 1.62 6.22
N MET A 62 6.08 0.89 6.64
CA MET A 62 6.87 1.22 7.82
C MET A 62 8.35 1.21 7.45
N GLY A 63 9.10 2.21 7.90
CA GLY A 63 10.53 2.28 7.64
C GLY A 63 11.20 3.48 8.28
N HIS A 64 12.52 3.56 8.13
CA HIS A 64 13.32 4.67 8.63
C HIS A 64 13.32 5.83 7.65
N VAL A 65 13.16 7.05 8.17
CA VAL A 65 13.26 8.28 7.39
C VAL A 65 14.71 8.53 7.00
N VAL A 66 15.05 8.35 5.72
CA VAL A 66 16.42 8.53 5.21
C VAL A 66 16.62 9.85 4.46
N THR A 67 15.53 10.50 4.02
CA THR A 67 15.55 11.88 3.53
C THR A 67 14.38 12.66 4.13
N LEU A 68 14.53 13.98 4.27
CA LEU A 68 13.45 14.86 4.72
C LEU A 68 13.63 16.25 4.10
N THR A 69 12.63 16.67 3.33
CA THR A 69 12.55 18.00 2.69
C THR A 69 11.20 18.63 3.02
N VAL A 70 11.21 19.66 3.85
CA VAL A 70 10.02 20.45 4.17
C VAL A 70 9.89 21.60 3.19
N ARG A 71 8.69 21.79 2.63
CA ARG A 71 8.31 22.92 1.77
C ARG A 71 6.99 23.50 2.24
N ASP A 72 6.66 24.69 1.76
CA ASP A 72 5.44 25.41 2.16
C ASP A 72 4.16 24.62 1.89
N SER A 73 4.07 23.94 0.73
CA SER A 73 2.88 23.21 0.30
C SER A 73 2.94 21.69 0.54
N LYS A 74 4.11 21.16 0.92
CA LYS A 74 4.28 19.72 1.13
C LYS A 74 5.54 19.39 1.92
N THR A 75 5.49 18.26 2.60
CA THR A 75 6.69 17.59 3.13
C THR A 75 6.97 16.34 2.32
N ILE A 76 8.22 16.20 1.86
CA ILE A 76 8.70 15.05 1.09
C ILE A 76 9.74 14.34 1.95
N PHE A 77 9.66 13.02 2.05
CA PHE A 77 10.63 12.21 2.76
C PHE A 77 10.76 10.86 2.08
N THR A 78 11.82 10.12 2.37
CA THR A 78 12.02 8.76 1.84
C THR A 78 12.05 7.79 3.01
N LEU A 79 11.33 6.69 2.89
CA LEU A 79 11.37 5.57 3.83
C LEU A 79 12.22 4.45 3.27
N ASP A 80 13.16 3.98 4.08
CA ASP A 80 13.93 2.76 3.87
C ASP A 80 13.43 1.69 4.85
N ASP A 81 12.97 0.56 4.30
CA ASP A 81 12.53 -0.61 5.07
C ASP A 81 13.47 -1.81 4.89
N GLY A 82 14.67 -1.60 4.31
CA GLY A 82 15.62 -2.66 4.01
C GLY A 82 15.30 -3.49 2.75
N THR A 83 14.13 -3.33 2.13
CA THR A 83 13.81 -3.93 0.82
C THR A 83 13.91 -2.92 -0.32
N GLY A 84 13.90 -1.63 0.01
CA GLY A 84 13.99 -0.54 -0.94
C GLY A 84 13.76 0.80 -0.27
N CYS A 85 13.72 1.85 -1.08
CA CYS A 85 13.46 3.22 -0.63
C CYS A 85 12.26 3.79 -1.39
N LEU A 86 11.22 4.23 -0.68
CA LEU A 86 10.03 4.84 -1.29
C LEU A 86 9.88 6.31 -0.90
N GLU A 87 9.77 7.19 -1.91
CA GLU A 87 9.42 8.59 -1.69
C GLU A 87 7.98 8.70 -1.19
N CYS A 88 7.79 9.44 -0.11
CA CYS A 88 6.54 9.69 0.57
C CYS A 88 6.26 11.19 0.59
N VAL A 89 5.04 11.59 0.25
CA VAL A 89 4.65 12.99 0.12
C VAL A 89 3.41 13.27 0.94
N VAL A 90 3.56 14.13 1.94
CA VAL A 90 2.45 14.73 2.68
C VAL A 90 2.14 16.09 2.07
N TRP A 91 0.93 16.27 1.54
CA TRP A 91 0.46 17.56 1.02
C TRP A 91 -0.17 18.38 2.16
N LEU A 92 0.30 19.62 2.32
CA LEU A 92 -0.21 20.57 3.31
C LEU A 92 -1.24 21.43 2.59
N ASN A 93 -2.44 21.58 3.16
CA ASN A 93 -3.53 22.31 2.51
C ASN A 93 -3.07 23.66 1.94
N SER A 94 -3.17 23.79 0.61
CA SER A 94 -3.41 25.06 -0.07
C SER A 94 -4.92 25.16 -0.29
N ALA A 95 -5.52 26.34 -0.10
CA ALA A 95 -6.96 26.52 -0.30
C ALA A 95 -7.38 26.02 -1.69
N GLY A 96 -8.20 24.97 -1.76
CA GLY A 96 -8.76 24.42 -3.00
C GLY A 96 -8.43 22.96 -3.35
N ASP A 97 -7.61 22.25 -2.55
CA ASP A 97 -7.30 20.84 -2.80
C ASP A 97 -8.22 19.90 -1.99
N ASP A 98 -8.96 19.03 -2.69
CA ASP A 98 -9.91 18.04 -2.13
C ASP A 98 -9.25 16.86 -1.36
N GLY A 99 -7.98 16.99 -0.96
CA GLY A 99 -7.27 15.87 -0.34
C GLY A 99 -5.93 16.21 0.31
N GLY A 100 -5.79 17.43 0.83
CA GLY A 100 -4.65 17.81 1.67
C GLY A 100 -4.92 17.58 3.15
N ALA A 101 -3.84 17.41 3.91
CA ALA A 101 -3.91 17.39 5.36
C ALA A 101 -4.23 18.81 5.85
N THR A 102 -5.33 19.00 6.57
CA THR A 102 -5.60 20.29 7.20
C THR A 102 -4.63 20.45 8.37
N LEU A 103 -3.68 21.37 8.25
CA LEU A 103 -2.89 21.85 9.37
C LEU A 103 -3.59 23.07 9.97
N THR A 104 -3.94 23.03 11.25
CA THR A 104 -4.39 24.24 11.94
C THR A 104 -3.21 25.16 12.22
N ALA A 105 -3.47 26.47 12.34
CA ALA A 105 -2.49 27.54 12.59
C ALA A 105 -1.72 27.44 13.93
N GLY A 106 -1.71 26.27 14.57
CA GLY A 106 -0.91 25.92 15.74
C GLY A 106 -0.08 24.64 15.57
N GLY A 107 0.12 24.14 14.34
CA GLY A 107 0.92 22.93 14.09
C GLY A 107 0.26 21.62 14.52
N GLY A 108 -1.06 21.63 14.77
CA GLY A 108 -1.86 20.43 15.02
C GLY A 108 -2.56 19.96 13.74
N ALA A 109 -2.39 18.69 13.39
CA ALA A 109 -3.08 18.04 12.28
C ALA A 109 -4.57 17.86 12.59
N VAL A 110 -5.42 18.14 11.61
CA VAL A 110 -6.84 17.79 11.66
C VAL A 110 -7.00 16.38 11.09
N SER A 111 -7.65 15.55 11.89
CA SER A 111 -7.87 14.12 11.77
C SER A 111 -9.10 13.76 10.94
N ASN A 112 -9.02 12.65 10.21
CA ASN A 112 -10.14 11.70 10.04
C ASN A 112 -9.72 10.37 10.73
N GLY A 113 -9.68 10.35 12.07
CA GLY A 113 -9.31 9.18 12.89
C GLY A 113 -8.10 9.38 13.81
N ASP A 114 -7.86 8.39 14.69
CA ASP A 114 -6.75 8.34 15.68
C ASP A 114 -5.35 8.27 15.01
N PHE A 115 -5.30 7.77 13.76
CA PHE A 115 -4.10 7.79 12.93
C PHE A 115 -4.10 9.06 12.06
N SER A 116 -3.31 10.06 12.46
CA SER A 116 -3.24 11.39 11.83
C SER A 116 -1.83 11.69 11.29
N ILE A 117 -1.60 12.91 10.80
CA ILE A 117 -0.29 13.34 10.30
C ILE A 117 0.49 14.02 11.45
N ASP A 118 1.42 13.31 12.07
CA ASP A 118 2.34 13.89 13.05
C ASP A 118 3.67 14.29 12.42
N LEU A 119 3.72 15.50 11.85
CA LEU A 119 4.96 16.04 11.25
C LEU A 119 6.07 16.27 12.28
N ARG A 120 5.75 16.41 13.58
CA ARG A 120 6.78 16.59 14.62
C ARG A 120 7.55 15.29 14.87
N GLY A 121 6.90 14.14 14.66
CA GLY A 121 7.52 12.83 14.71
C GLY A 121 8.44 12.54 13.52
N LEU A 122 8.29 13.28 12.42
CA LEU A 122 9.04 13.07 11.19
C LEU A 122 10.43 13.75 11.25
N ARG A 123 11.47 12.94 11.43
CA ARG A 123 12.87 13.38 11.46
C ARG A 123 13.78 12.29 10.89
N LEU A 124 14.95 12.67 10.39
CA LEU A 124 15.94 11.69 9.90
C LEU A 124 16.24 10.62 10.96
N GLY A 125 16.28 9.37 10.52
CA GLY A 125 16.52 8.19 11.34
C GLY A 125 15.32 7.70 12.15
N ALA A 126 14.22 8.46 12.24
CA ALA A 126 13.02 7.98 12.94
C ALA A 126 12.37 6.83 12.18
N LEU A 127 11.95 5.80 12.93
CA LEU A 127 11.04 4.79 12.44
C LEU A 127 9.64 5.38 12.38
N VAL A 128 9.01 5.33 11.21
CA VAL A 128 7.66 5.84 11.02
C VAL A 128 6.79 4.84 10.28
N ARG A 129 5.49 4.92 10.56
CA ARG A 129 4.42 4.22 9.86
C ARG A 129 3.62 5.22 9.06
N CYS A 130 3.39 4.94 7.78
CA CYS A 130 2.67 5.81 6.86
C CYS A 130 1.53 5.04 6.20
N GLN A 131 0.36 5.68 6.09
CA GLN A 131 -0.76 5.19 5.28
C GLN A 131 -1.01 6.15 4.12
N GLY A 132 -1.41 5.60 2.97
CA GLY A 132 -1.69 6.42 1.81
C GLY A 132 -1.99 5.64 0.55
N ARG A 133 -1.76 6.28 -0.59
CA ARG A 133 -1.97 5.71 -1.93
C ARG A 133 -0.73 5.84 -2.77
N VAL A 134 -0.40 4.80 -3.53
CA VAL A 134 0.67 4.88 -4.53
C VAL A 134 0.19 5.74 -5.68
N ALA A 135 1.02 6.71 -6.07
CA ALA A 135 0.80 7.59 -7.20
C ALA A 135 2.10 7.70 -8.02
N GLU A 136 1.99 8.04 -9.29
CA GLU A 136 3.15 8.32 -10.14
C GLU A 136 3.33 9.84 -10.28
N TYR A 137 4.55 10.31 -10.11
CA TYR A 137 4.93 11.69 -10.34
C TYR A 137 6.27 11.73 -11.08
N ARG A 138 6.28 12.34 -12.28
CA ARG A 138 7.47 12.41 -13.14
C ARG A 138 8.13 11.04 -13.31
N GLU A 139 7.32 10.04 -13.69
CA GLU A 139 7.75 8.66 -13.97
C GLU A 139 8.30 7.91 -12.74
N LYS A 140 8.13 8.46 -11.54
CA LYS A 140 8.52 7.82 -10.27
C LYS A 140 7.30 7.52 -9.43
N LEU A 141 7.22 6.31 -8.91
CA LEU A 141 6.21 5.98 -7.91
C LEU A 141 6.57 6.61 -6.57
N GLN A 142 5.54 7.14 -5.91
CA GLN A 142 5.61 7.75 -4.60
C GLN A 142 4.36 7.37 -3.80
N LEU A 143 4.47 7.35 -2.48
CA LEU A 143 3.31 7.25 -1.60
C LEU A 143 2.76 8.65 -1.33
N LYS A 144 1.55 8.95 -1.84
CA LYS A 144 0.77 10.09 -1.36
C LYS A 144 0.23 9.74 0.03
N VAL A 145 0.77 10.39 1.04
CA VAL A 145 0.53 10.07 2.45
C VAL A 145 -0.74 10.76 2.94
N ASP A 146 -1.65 9.95 3.49
CA ASP A 146 -2.88 10.39 4.14
C ASP A 146 -2.70 10.46 5.66
N ALA A 147 -1.79 9.67 6.24
CA ALA A 147 -1.46 9.66 7.66
C ALA A 147 -0.02 9.16 7.93
N VAL A 148 0.64 9.73 8.94
CA VAL A 148 2.02 9.36 9.32
C VAL A 148 2.23 9.52 10.82
N GLN A 149 2.83 8.50 11.44
CA GLN A 149 3.13 8.49 12.87
C GLN A 149 4.52 7.92 13.12
N ARG A 150 5.24 8.52 14.07
CA ARG A 150 6.48 7.96 14.59
C ARG A 150 6.19 6.75 15.49
N CYS A 151 7.00 5.70 15.35
CA CYS A 151 6.92 4.50 16.16
C CYS A 151 8.16 4.39 17.06
N ASP A 152 7.94 4.36 18.38
CA ASP A 152 9.00 4.28 19.38
C ASP A 152 9.09 2.90 20.06
N ASP A 153 8.12 2.01 19.81
CA ASP A 153 8.16 0.62 20.29
C ASP A 153 9.14 -0.20 19.44
N ALA A 154 10.11 -0.83 20.11
CA ALA A 154 11.10 -1.71 19.48
C ALA A 154 10.47 -2.91 18.74
N ASN A 155 9.25 -3.30 19.10
CA ASN A 155 8.53 -4.39 18.44
C ASN A 155 7.69 -3.93 17.25
N ALA A 156 7.52 -2.62 17.02
CA ALA A 156 6.64 -2.10 15.98
C ALA A 156 7.02 -2.62 14.60
N GLU A 157 8.31 -2.57 14.25
CA GLU A 157 8.82 -3.05 12.98
C GLU A 157 8.69 -4.58 12.83
N PRO A 158 9.22 -5.43 13.73
CA PRO A 158 9.03 -6.88 13.61
C PRO A 158 7.56 -7.33 13.52
N LEU A 159 6.64 -6.67 14.25
CA LEU A 159 5.21 -6.97 14.17
C LEU A 159 4.60 -6.51 12.84
N PHE A 160 5.06 -5.39 12.28
CA PHE A 160 4.68 -4.95 10.95
C PHE A 160 5.06 -5.99 9.89
N TRP A 161 6.32 -6.46 9.92
CA TRP A 161 6.82 -7.52 9.04
C TRP A 161 6.02 -8.82 9.18
N LEU A 162 5.71 -9.22 10.41
CA LEU A 162 4.94 -10.44 10.65
C LEU A 162 3.52 -10.36 10.06
N ASP A 163 2.85 -9.22 10.21
CA ASP A 163 1.51 -9.02 9.64
C ASP A 163 1.53 -8.98 8.11
N HIS A 164 2.54 -8.33 7.51
CA HIS A 164 2.75 -8.36 6.06
C HIS A 164 2.98 -9.79 5.56
N ALA A 165 3.91 -10.53 6.17
CA ALA A 165 4.23 -11.90 5.80
C ALA A 165 3.00 -12.83 5.91
N ARG A 166 2.19 -12.67 6.97
CA ARG A 166 0.92 -13.40 7.13
C ARG A 166 -0.08 -13.05 6.05
N CYS A 167 -0.22 -11.78 5.71
CA CYS A 167 -1.11 -11.33 4.63
C CYS A 167 -0.71 -12.00 3.30
N VAL A 168 0.57 -11.91 2.91
CA VAL A 168 1.10 -12.51 1.68
C VAL A 168 0.92 -14.03 1.69
N ALA A 169 1.22 -14.71 2.79
CA ALA A 169 1.02 -16.15 2.94
C ALA A 169 -0.45 -16.56 2.75
N ASN A 170 -1.39 -15.81 3.33
CA ASN A 170 -2.82 -16.06 3.18
C ASN A 170 -3.27 -15.90 1.72
N ILE A 171 -2.83 -14.85 1.03
CA ILE A 171 -3.14 -14.64 -0.40
C ILE A 171 -2.65 -15.83 -1.24
N HIS A 172 -1.45 -16.33 -0.96
CA HIS A 172 -0.89 -17.49 -1.68
C HIS A 172 -1.63 -18.80 -1.35
N ALA A 173 -2.03 -19.01 -0.09
CA ALA A 173 -2.78 -20.19 0.33
C ALA A 173 -4.18 -20.25 -0.32
N GLU A 174 -4.91 -19.13 -0.33
CA GLU A 174 -6.22 -19.01 -0.99
C GLU A 174 -6.12 -19.35 -2.50
N ARG A 175 -5.09 -18.82 -3.17
CA ARG A 175 -4.84 -19.10 -4.60
C ARG A 175 -4.52 -20.55 -4.90
N ALA A 176 -3.77 -21.21 -4.02
CA ALA A 176 -3.47 -22.64 -4.15
C ALA A 176 -4.74 -23.49 -3.94
N GLY A 177 -5.60 -23.11 -3.00
CA GLY A 177 -6.92 -23.74 -2.79
C GLY A 177 -7.82 -23.65 -4.02
N ASP A 178 -7.98 -22.45 -4.59
CA ASP A 178 -8.78 -22.21 -5.80
C ASP A 178 -8.26 -23.01 -7.01
N ALA A 179 -6.94 -23.16 -7.14
CA ALA A 179 -6.34 -23.97 -8.19
C ALA A 179 -6.62 -25.46 -7.99
N GLY A 180 -6.61 -25.94 -6.74
CA GLY A 180 -6.97 -27.31 -6.38
C GLY A 180 -8.42 -27.64 -6.69
N GLU A 181 -9.37 -26.76 -6.36
CA GLU A 181 -10.80 -26.97 -6.65
C GLU A 181 -11.11 -26.96 -8.17
N ARG A 182 -10.47 -26.06 -8.94
CA ARG A 182 -10.62 -26.04 -10.41
C ARG A 182 -10.05 -27.30 -11.09
N GLY A 183 -9.07 -27.96 -10.48
CA GLY A 183 -8.55 -29.26 -10.93
C GLY A 183 -9.50 -30.44 -10.67
N VAL A 184 -10.51 -30.27 -9.80
CA VAL A 184 -11.56 -31.27 -9.50
C VAL A 184 -12.82 -30.98 -10.32
N SER A 185 -12.65 -30.63 -11.60
CA SER A 185 -13.75 -30.67 -12.57
C SER A 185 -14.02 -32.14 -12.95
N ARG A 186 -15.13 -32.66 -12.41
CA ARG A 186 -15.74 -33.97 -12.65
C ARG A 186 -15.63 -34.47 -14.11
N ASP A 187 -14.66 -35.34 -14.38
CA ASP A 187 -14.85 -36.41 -15.35
C ASP A 187 -15.87 -37.39 -14.74
N LYS A 188 -17.15 -37.09 -14.96
CA LYS A 188 -18.21 -38.07 -14.76
C LYS A 188 -18.17 -38.97 -15.99
N PRO A 189 -17.93 -40.30 -15.87
CA PRO A 189 -18.05 -41.18 -17.02
C PRO A 189 -19.48 -41.05 -17.54
N ARG A 190 -19.63 -40.80 -18.84
CA ARG A 190 -20.90 -41.00 -19.52
C ARG A 190 -21.14 -42.51 -19.52
N GLU A 191 -21.99 -42.98 -18.62
CA GLU A 191 -22.63 -44.29 -18.78
C GLU A 191 -23.40 -44.23 -20.10
N GLY A 192 -22.91 -44.97 -21.09
CA GLY A 192 -23.59 -45.21 -22.35
C GLY A 192 -24.50 -46.43 -22.24
N ASP A 193 -25.68 -46.27 -22.83
CA ASP A 193 -26.69 -47.23 -23.32
C ASP A 193 -26.71 -48.68 -22.79
#